data_AF-A0A7S2HUW4-F1
#
_entry.id   AF-A0A7S2HUW4-F1
#
_cell.length_a   1.000
_cell.length_b   1.000
_cell.length_c   1.000
_cell.angle_alpha   90.00
_cell.angle_beta   90.00
_cell.angle_gamma   90.00
#
_symmetry.space_group_name_H-M   'P 1'
#
loop_
_entity.id
_entity.type
_entity.pdbx_description
1 polymer ?
#
loop_
_entity_poly.entity_id
_entity_poly.type
_entity_poly.pdbx_seq_one_letter_code
_entity_poly.pdbx_strand_id
1 'polypeptide(L)'
;LFNVILVIFVIIGLCIQAQLTVLVLPLYLLLYVVQNLWKPWSVAAVSDLMGKKRRALVLSVDSLIETTLAFLLAPAVGYVAHAISIEAVFFGLGAIFLLVNNLLLG
;
A
#
# COMPACT_ATOMS: atom_id res chain seq x y z
N LEU A 1 2.09 -9.19 7.66
CA LEU A 1 1.72 -7.83 7.21
C LEU A 1 0.92 -7.86 5.91
N PHE A 2 1.48 -8.43 4.83
CA PHE A 2 0.83 -8.53 3.51
C PHE A 2 -0.59 -9.11 3.55
N ASN A 3 -0.80 -10.22 4.29
CA ASN A 3 -2.15 -10.80 4.46
C ASN A 3 -3.14 -9.86 5.15
N VAL A 4 -2.71 -9.07 6.15
CA VAL A 4 -3.60 -8.12 6.86
C VAL A 4 -4.02 -6.99 5.92
N ILE A 5 -3.07 -6.45 5.15
CA ILE A 5 -3.32 -5.39 4.17
C ILE A 5 -4.27 -5.88 3.06
N LEU A 6 -4.07 -7.11 2.57
CA LEU A 6 -4.96 -7.75 1.60
C LEU A 6 -6.39 -7.84 2.12
N VAL A 7 -6.58 -8.38 3.33
CA VAL A 7 -7.92 -8.53 3.91
C VAL A 7 -8.62 -7.18 4.06
N ILE A 8 -7.91 -6.14 4.50
CA ILE A 8 -8.48 -4.79 4.61
C ILE A 8 -8.90 -4.26 3.23
N PHE A 9 -8.08 -4.43 2.20
CA PHE A 9 -8.41 -3.99 0.84
C PHE A 9 -9.66 -4.67 0.27
N VAL A 10 -9.79 -5.98 0.49
CA VAL A 10 -10.97 -6.75 0.05
C VAL A 10 -12.23 -6.30 0.79
N ILE A 11 -12.15 -6.08 2.11
CA ILE A 11 -13.31 -5.62 2.90
C ILE A 11 -13.71 -4.20 2.49
N ILE A 12 -12.76 -3.31 2.19
CA ILE A 12 -13.05 -1.96 1.65
C ILE A 12 -13.79 -2.07 0.31
N GLY A 13 -13.30 -2.90 -0.62
CA GLY A 13 -13.94 -3.12 -1.92
C GLY A 13 -15.38 -3.62 -1.79
N LEU A 14 -15.64 -4.57 -0.88
CA LEU A 14 -16.97 -5.09 -0.59
C LEU A 14 -17.89 -4.02 0.05
N CYS A 15 -17.37 -3.20 0.96
CA CYS A 15 -18.16 -2.12 1.59
C CYS A 15 -18.56 -1.03 0.58
N ILE A 16 -17.68 -0.72 -0.37
CA ILE A 16 -17.96 0.25 -1.45
C ILE A 16 -19.05 -0.30 -2.37
N GLN A 17 -18.97 -1.58 -2.75
CA GLN A 17 -20.01 -2.23 -3.56
C GLN A 17 -21.38 -2.24 -2.86
N ALA A 18 -21.41 -2.39 -1.54
CA ALA A 18 -22.62 -2.35 -0.72
C ALA A 18 -23.15 -0.93 -0.43
N GLN A 19 -22.54 0.12 -1.00
CA GLN A 19 -22.84 1.54 -0.73
C GLN A 19 -22.75 1.97 0.75
N LEU A 20 -22.02 1.22 1.58
CA LEU A 20 -21.84 1.51 3.01
C LEU A 20 -20.69 2.49 3.23
N THR A 21 -20.78 3.69 2.66
CA THR A 21 -19.73 4.72 2.72
C THR A 21 -19.31 5.08 4.16
N VAL A 22 -20.23 5.00 5.12
CA VAL A 22 -19.97 5.26 6.55
C VAL A 22 -18.98 4.26 7.14
N LEU A 23 -18.99 3.00 6.66
CA LEU A 23 -18.11 1.94 7.15
C LEU A 23 -16.72 1.97 6.48
N VAL A 24 -16.62 2.56 5.28
CA VAL A 24 -15.36 2.68 4.53
C VAL A 24 -14.38 3.62 5.25
N LEU A 25 -14.90 4.69 5.85
CA LEU A 25 -14.09 5.72 6.49
C LEU A 25 -13.24 5.22 7.67
N PRO A 26 -13.79 4.49 8.67
CA PRO A 26 -12.98 3.90 9.74
C PRO A 26 -12.02 2.80 9.21
N LEU A 27 -12.41 2.06 8.17
CA LEU A 27 -11.57 1.02 7.57
C LEU A 27 -10.35 1.62 6.86
N TYR A 28 -10.55 2.74 6.15
CA TYR A 28 -9.49 3.48 5.51
C TYR A 28 -8.55 4.12 6.55
N LEU A 29 -9.09 4.61 7.67
CA LEU A 29 -8.27 5.07 8.79
C LEU A 29 -7.38 3.96 9.35
N LEU A 30 -7.91 2.75 9.51
CA LEU A 30 -7.14 1.60 9.97
C LEU A 30 -6.03 1.25 8.99
N LEU A 31 -6.33 1.24 7.69
CA LEU A 31 -5.34 1.05 6.63
C LEU A 31 -4.23 2.10 6.72
N TYR A 32 -4.60 3.36 6.91
CA TYR A 32 -3.65 4.47 7.03
C TYR A 32 -2.71 4.31 8.23
N VAL A 33 -3.23 3.90 9.39
CA VAL A 33 -2.42 3.61 10.58
C VAL A 33 -1.42 2.48 10.30
N VAL A 34 -1.86 1.38 9.69
CA VAL A 34 -0.99 0.25 9.34
C VAL A 34 0.11 0.69 8.36
N GLN A 35 -0.24 1.48 7.35
CA GLN A 35 0.72 2.00 6.38
C GLN A 35 1.75 2.93 7.03
N ASN A 36 1.31 3.77 7.96
CA ASN A 36 2.20 4.70 8.66
C ASN A 36 3.17 3.98 9.61
N LEU A 37 2.77 2.84 10.19
CA LEU A 37 3.63 1.98 11.01
C LEU A 37 4.68 1.21 10.20
N TRP A 38 4.48 1.03 8.90
CA TRP A 38 5.44 0.31 8.07
C TRP A 38 6.71 1.13 7.77
N LYS A 39 6.58 2.45 7.58
CA LYS A 39 7.74 3.35 7.38
C LYS A 39 8.81 3.26 8.48
N PRO A 40 8.49 3.39 9.78
CA PRO A 40 9.50 3.29 10.83
C PRO A 40 10.13 1.90 10.92
N TRP A 41 9.38 0.83 10.61
CA TRP A 41 9.93 -0.52 10.56
C TRP A 41 10.93 -0.72 9.44
N SER A 42 10.64 -0.21 8.24
CA SER A 42 11.58 -0.23 7.11
C SER A 42 12.87 0.51 7.46
N VAL A 43 12.74 1.72 8.02
CA VAL A 43 13.89 2.54 8.42
C VAL A 43 14.70 1.88 9.53
N ALA A 44 14.07 1.19 10.48
CA ALA A 44 14.76 0.44 11.52
C ALA A 44 15.56 -0.74 10.93
N ALA A 45 14.95 -1.54 10.04
CA ALA A 45 15.63 -2.64 9.38
C ALA A 45 16.84 -2.18 8.54
N VAL A 46 16.68 -1.09 7.78
CA VAL A 46 17.77 -0.49 7.00
C VAL A 46 18.86 0.09 7.91
N SER A 47 18.49 0.65 9.06
CA SER A 47 19.45 1.20 10.04
C SER A 47 20.30 0.11 10.69
N ASP A 48 19.77 -1.08 10.94
CA ASP A 48 20.53 -2.19 11.54
C ASP A 48 21.55 -2.80 10.57
N LEU A 49 21.26 -2.76 9.27
CA LEU A 49 22.15 -3.25 8.22
C LEU A 49 23.20 -2.23 7.73
N MET A 50 23.06 -0.93 8.06
CA MET A 50 23.89 0.13 7.46
C MET A 50 24.73 0.94 8.44
N GLY A 51 26.06 0.96 8.18
CA GLY A 51 27.00 1.84 8.88
C GLY A 51 26.68 3.34 8.70
N LYS A 52 26.89 4.13 9.76
CA LYS A 52 26.51 5.55 9.91
C LYS A 52 26.74 6.47 8.69
N LYS A 53 27.73 6.20 7.84
CA LYS A 53 28.09 7.05 6.69
C LYS A 53 27.19 6.90 5.46
N ARG A 54 26.49 5.77 5.28
CA ARG A 54 25.68 5.51 4.07
C ARG A 54 24.17 5.66 4.28
N ARG A 55 23.73 5.82 5.54
CA ARG A 55 22.31 5.93 5.91
C ARG A 55 21.59 7.07 5.18
N ALA A 56 22.20 8.25 5.10
CA ALA A 56 21.60 9.39 4.42
C ALA A 56 21.38 9.13 2.92
N LEU A 57 22.39 8.55 2.24
CA LEU A 57 22.30 8.23 0.81
C LEU A 57 21.19 7.22 0.53
N VAL A 58 21.10 6.15 1.33
CA VAL A 58 20.10 5.11 1.13
C VAL A 58 18.69 5.63 1.40
N LEU A 59 18.50 6.42 2.48
CA LEU A 59 17.20 7.03 2.75
C LEU A 59 16.76 7.98 1.62
N SER A 60 17.69 8.72 1.03
CA SER A 60 17.39 9.56 -0.14
C SER A 60 16.97 8.74 -1.35
N VAL A 61 17.68 7.64 -1.65
CA VAL A 61 17.33 6.75 -2.76
C VAL A 61 15.98 6.06 -2.53
N ASP A 62 15.70 5.60 -1.30
CA ASP A 62 14.42 4.98 -0.93
C ASP A 62 13.25 5.95 -1.17
N SER A 63 13.38 7.19 -0.70
CA SER A 63 12.36 8.23 -0.91
C SER A 63 12.17 8.59 -2.39
N LEU A 64 13.24 8.56 -3.18
CA LEU A 64 13.18 8.83 -4.61
C LEU A 64 12.41 7.70 -5.33
N ILE A 65 12.71 6.45 -5.01
CA ILE A 65 12.01 5.29 -5.58
C ILE A 65 10.52 5.34 -5.22
N GLU A 66 10.17 5.60 -3.95
CA GLU A 66 8.78 5.75 -3.51
C GLU A 66 8.06 6.84 -4.32
N THR A 67 8.69 8.01 -4.47
CA THR A 67 8.12 9.15 -5.19
C THR A 67 7.96 8.88 -6.68
N THR A 68 8.97 8.29 -7.33
CA THR A 68 8.93 7.97 -8.76
C THR A 68 7.87 6.92 -9.05
N LEU A 69 7.76 5.89 -8.22
CA LEU A 69 6.71 4.87 -8.34
C LEU A 69 5.33 5.49 -8.12
N ALA A 70 5.16 6.33 -7.10
CA ALA A 70 3.89 7.02 -6.85
C ALA A 70 3.50 7.92 -8.02
N PHE A 71 4.44 8.68 -8.59
CA PHE A 71 4.20 9.53 -9.75
C PHE A 71 3.75 8.75 -10.98
N LEU A 72 4.32 7.57 -11.21
CA LEU A 72 3.96 6.74 -12.37
C LEU A 72 2.65 5.98 -12.16
N LEU A 73 2.43 5.44 -10.96
CA LEU A 73 1.29 4.59 -10.65
C LEU A 73 0.01 5.38 -10.31
N ALA A 74 0.12 6.56 -9.70
CA ALA A 74 -1.04 7.38 -9.35
C ALA A 74 -1.96 7.71 -10.55
N PRO A 75 -1.46 8.19 -11.71
CA PRO A 75 -2.31 8.45 -12.86
C PRO A 75 -2.91 7.16 -13.45
N ALA A 76 -2.17 6.05 -13.45
CA ALA A 76 -2.68 4.76 -13.92
C ALA A 76 -3.85 4.28 -13.05
N VAL A 77 -3.69 4.34 -11.73
CA VAL A 77 -4.74 3.97 -10.76
C VAL A 77 -5.93 4.93 -10.85
N GLY A 78 -5.68 6.24 -10.97
CA GLY A 78 -6.72 7.25 -11.13
C GLY A 78 -7.55 7.06 -12.41
N TYR A 79 -6.91 6.66 -13.51
CA TYR A 79 -7.60 6.34 -14.76
C TYR A 79 -8.53 5.12 -14.60
N VAL A 80 -8.07 4.05 -13.94
CA VAL A 80 -8.89 2.86 -13.68
C VAL A 80 -10.06 3.18 -12.75
N ALA A 81 -9.84 4.01 -11.73
CA ALA A 81 -10.89 4.45 -10.80
C ALA A 81 -12.01 5.21 -11.51
N HIS A 82 -11.66 6.03 -12.50
CA HIS A 82 -12.62 6.84 -13.26
C HIS A 82 -13.31 6.06 -14.37
N ALA A 83 -12.60 5.15 -15.04
CA ALA A 83 -13.11 4.42 -16.20
C ALA A 83 -13.97 3.20 -15.84
N ILE A 84 -13.62 2.49 -14.76
CA ILE A 84 -14.34 1.28 -14.33
C ILE A 84 -15.19 1.64 -13.13
N SER A 85 -14.61 1.61 -11.93
CA SER A 85 -15.21 2.01 -10.66
C SER A 85 -14.12 2.01 -9.59
N ILE A 86 -14.36 2.65 -8.45
CA ILE A 86 -13.35 2.74 -7.38
C ILE A 86 -13.17 1.41 -6.65
N GLU A 87 -14.20 0.57 -6.56
CA GLU A 87 -14.14 -0.79 -6.03
C GLU A 87 -13.20 -1.68 -6.84
N ALA A 88 -13.17 -1.54 -8.16
CA ALA A 88 -12.30 -2.33 -9.04
C ALA A 88 -10.82 -2.06 -8.77
N VAL A 89 -10.48 -0.83 -8.39
CA VAL A 89 -9.13 -0.45 -7.97
C VAL A 89 -8.75 -1.17 -6.66
N PHE A 90 -9.64 -1.15 -5.67
CA PHE A 90 -9.39 -1.80 -4.39
C PHE A 90 -9.26 -3.33 -4.52
N PHE A 91 -10.10 -3.96 -5.34
CA PHE A 91 -9.96 -5.39 -5.67
C PHE A 91 -8.68 -5.69 -6.45
N GLY A 92 -8.31 -4.84 -7.42
CA GLY A 92 -7.08 -4.97 -8.18
C GLY A 92 -5.82 -4.87 -7.31
N LEU A 93 -5.77 -3.88 -6.42
CA LEU A 93 -4.69 -3.76 -5.43
C LEU A 93 -4.65 -4.96 -4.48
N GLY A 94 -5.81 -5.43 -4.01
CA GLY A 94 -5.91 -6.65 -3.22
C GLY A 94 -5.35 -7.89 -3.94
N ALA A 95 -5.67 -8.04 -5.23
CA ALA A 95 -5.16 -9.13 -6.06
C ALA A 95 -3.63 -9.06 -6.26
N ILE A 96 -3.08 -7.86 -6.48
CA ILE A 96 -1.62 -7.66 -6.55
C ILE A 96 -0.97 -8.09 -5.23
N PHE A 97 -1.52 -7.68 -4.09
CA PHE A 97 -1.03 -8.10 -2.78
C PHE A 97 -1.12 -9.61 -2.56
N LEU A 98 -2.15 -10.26 -3.11
CA LEU A 98 -2.29 -11.73 -3.07
C LEU A 98 -1.19 -12.42 -3.88
N LEU A 99 -0.96 -11.96 -5.11
CA LEU A 99 0.11 -12.49 -5.98
C LEU A 99 1.48 -12.32 -5.34
N VAL A 100 1.75 -11.14 -4.78
CA VAL A 100 3.00 -10.85 -4.04
C VAL A 100 3.14 -11.76 -2.82
N ASN A 101 2.06 -11.96 -2.07
CA ASN A 101 2.06 -12.85 -0.91
C ASN A 101 2.36 -14.31 -1.31
N ASN A 102 1.78 -14.79 -2.40
CA ASN A 102 2.03 -16.14 -2.91
C ASN A 102 3.48 -16.29 -3.41
N LEU A 103 4.01 -15.30 -4.13
CA LEU A 103 5.36 -15.34 -4.68
C LEU A 103 6.48 -15.22 -3.62
N LEU A 104 6.24 -14.47 -2.53
CA LEU A 104 7.24 -14.24 -1.47
C LEU A 104 7.20 -15.27 -0.33
N LEU A 105 6.04 -15.92 -0.09
CA LEU A 105 5.85 -16.86 1.02
C LEU A 105 5.55 -18.29 0.57
N GLY A 106 5.48 -18.54 -0.75
CA GLY A 106 5.48 -19.87 -1.35
C GLY A 106 6.89 -20.34 -1.68
#